data_AF-A0A4R2BS70-F1
#
_entry.id   AF-A0A4R2BS70-F1
#
_cell.length_a   1.000
_cell.length_b   1.000
_cell.length_c   1.000
_cell.angle_alpha   90.00
_cell.angle_beta   90.00
_cell.angle_gamma   90.00
#
_symmetry.space_group_name_H-M   'P 1'
#
loop_
_entity.id
_entity.type
_entity.pdbx_description
1 polymer ?
#
loop_
_entity_poly.entity_id
_entity_poly.type
_entity_poly.pdbx_seq_one_letter_code
_entity_poly.pdbx_strand_id
1 'polypeptide(L)'
;MRYAWAVLLLVASAGTAHADAWQDIKAFCTKEWPAPEYRMQAHCVTKQEQAAIAVLKLMQGEASAGSMHAALAVCVHKWEADGRQVDWRMALHCYDKELEAYGWLQQRQSDMMKD
;
A
#
# COMPACT_ATOMS: atom_id res chain seq x y z
N MET A 1 -47.14 15.02 22.35
CA MET A 1 -46.78 15.19 20.92
C MET A 1 -45.25 15.24 20.84
N ARG A 2 -44.61 14.07 20.65
CA ARG A 2 -43.87 13.68 19.44
C ARG A 2 -42.65 14.58 19.15
N TYR A 3 -41.54 14.35 19.85
CA TYR A 3 -40.21 14.71 19.35
C TYR A 3 -39.84 13.70 18.26
N ALA A 4 -40.08 14.10 17.02
CA ALA A 4 -39.77 13.30 15.86
C ALA A 4 -38.30 13.52 15.46
N TRP A 5 -37.51 12.45 15.56
CA TRP A 5 -36.50 12.01 14.59
C TRP A 5 -35.46 13.02 14.09
N ALA A 6 -34.23 12.87 14.56
CA ALA A 6 -33.04 12.86 13.70
C ALA A 6 -31.81 12.35 14.48
N VAL A 7 -31.71 11.04 14.67
CA VAL A 7 -30.40 10.39 14.86
C VAL A 7 -30.21 9.44 13.67
N LEU A 8 -29.87 10.04 12.53
CA LEU A 8 -29.35 9.43 11.32
C LEU A 8 -28.20 10.37 10.93
N LEU A 9 -26.95 9.98 10.68
CA LEU A 9 -26.31 8.72 10.33
C LEU A 9 -24.84 8.88 10.75
N LEU A 10 -24.23 7.86 11.37
CA LEU A 10 -22.79 7.83 11.60
C LEU A 10 -22.13 6.50 11.20
N VAL A 11 -22.71 5.80 10.22
CA VAL A 11 -22.11 4.54 9.73
C VAL A 11 -22.07 4.56 8.21
N ALA A 12 -21.05 5.21 7.65
CA ALA A 12 -20.76 5.09 6.21
C ALA A 12 -19.27 5.28 5.85
N SER A 13 -18.34 5.31 6.82
CA SER A 13 -16.93 5.66 6.55
C SER A 13 -16.06 4.51 6.06
N ALA A 14 -16.51 3.25 6.15
CA ALA A 14 -15.71 2.11 5.67
C ALA A 14 -15.90 1.80 4.17
N GLY A 15 -17.06 2.17 3.58
CA GLY A 15 -17.39 1.83 2.20
C GLY A 15 -16.71 2.72 1.15
N THR A 16 -16.42 3.99 1.50
CA THR A 16 -15.83 4.95 0.57
C THR A 16 -14.34 4.68 0.34
N ALA A 17 -13.57 4.39 1.40
CA ALA A 17 -12.13 4.17 1.31
C ALA A 17 -11.75 3.00 0.38
N HIS A 18 -12.55 1.93 0.37
CA HIS A 18 -12.31 0.80 -0.53
C HIS A 18 -12.67 1.11 -1.99
N ALA A 19 -13.74 1.87 -2.20
CA ALA A 19 -14.14 2.31 -3.54
C ALA A 19 -13.11 3.28 -4.14
N ASP A 20 -12.56 4.18 -3.33
CA ASP A 20 -11.55 5.16 -3.73
C ASP A 20 -10.26 4.44 -4.17
N ALA A 21 -9.76 3.50 -3.37
CA ALA A 21 -8.55 2.74 -3.68
C ALA A 21 -8.67 1.91 -4.99
N TRP A 22 -9.83 1.31 -5.26
CA TRP A 22 -10.08 0.58 -6.51
C TRP A 22 -10.04 1.51 -7.72
N GLN A 23 -10.65 2.70 -7.63
CA GLN A 23 -10.65 3.66 -8.73
C GLN A 23 -9.24 4.17 -9.04
N ASP A 24 -8.41 4.40 -8.01
CA ASP A 24 -7.04 4.86 -8.19
C ASP A 24 -6.17 3.82 -8.90
N ILE A 25 -6.27 2.54 -8.50
CA ILE A 25 -5.56 1.43 -9.16
C ILE A 25 -6.01 1.29 -10.63
N LYS A 26 -7.32 1.37 -10.88
CA LYS A 26 -7.85 1.31 -12.24
C LYS A 26 -7.37 2.50 -13.09
N ALA A 27 -7.38 3.71 -12.53
CA ALA A 27 -6.90 4.91 -13.21
C ALA A 27 -5.41 4.81 -13.54
N PHE A 28 -4.60 4.32 -12.61
CA PHE A 28 -3.17 4.06 -12.84
C PHE A 28 -2.97 3.09 -14.02
N CYS A 29 -3.62 1.92 -13.97
CA CYS A 29 -3.41 0.88 -14.98
C CYS A 29 -3.94 1.25 -16.37
N THR A 30 -5.00 2.06 -16.46
CA THR A 30 -5.51 2.56 -17.74
C THR A 30 -4.65 3.67 -18.34
N LYS A 31 -3.93 4.42 -17.50
CA LYS A 31 -2.91 5.39 -17.93
C LYS A 31 -1.65 4.69 -18.43
N GLU A 32 -1.19 3.65 -17.72
CA GLU A 32 0.01 2.90 -18.08
C GLU A 32 -0.18 2.05 -19.34
N TRP A 33 -1.37 1.43 -19.48
CA TRP A 33 -1.73 0.56 -20.61
C TRP A 33 -2.98 1.10 -21.32
N PRO A 34 -2.84 2.03 -22.28
CA PRO A 34 -3.96 2.62 -22.98
C PRO A 34 -4.78 1.61 -23.79
N ALA A 35 -5.99 1.99 -24.21
CA ALA A 35 -6.78 1.16 -25.11
C ALA A 35 -6.04 0.92 -26.44
N PRO A 36 -6.13 -0.29 -27.04
CA PRO A 36 -7.01 -1.42 -26.66
C PRO A 36 -6.33 -2.49 -25.78
N GLU A 37 -5.32 -2.15 -24.97
CA GLU A 37 -4.52 -3.13 -24.20
C GLU A 37 -5.23 -3.68 -22.95
N TYR A 38 -6.49 -4.10 -23.08
CA TYR A 38 -7.35 -4.52 -21.96
C TYR A 38 -6.81 -5.72 -21.18
N ARG A 39 -6.07 -6.63 -21.83
CA ARG A 39 -5.41 -7.75 -21.14
C ARG A 39 -4.32 -7.25 -20.19
N MET A 40 -3.56 -6.25 -20.61
CA MET A 40 -2.53 -5.63 -19.78
C MET A 40 -3.14 -4.81 -18.66
N GLN A 41 -4.23 -4.08 -18.92
CA GLN A 41 -4.99 -3.38 -17.88
C GLN A 41 -5.47 -4.34 -16.79
N ALA A 42 -6.11 -5.46 -17.14
CA ALA A 42 -6.59 -6.45 -16.18
C ALA A 42 -5.44 -7.09 -15.38
N HIS A 43 -4.33 -7.39 -16.05
CA HIS A 43 -3.14 -7.91 -15.39
C HIS A 43 -2.54 -6.90 -14.40
N CYS A 44 -2.40 -5.63 -14.82
CA CYS A 44 -1.91 -4.55 -13.99
C CYS A 44 -2.78 -4.39 -12.73
N VAL A 45 -4.10 -4.27 -12.90
CA VAL A 45 -5.04 -4.10 -11.78
C VAL A 45 -4.91 -5.24 -10.77
N THR A 46 -4.87 -6.48 -11.26
CA THR A 46 -4.70 -7.68 -10.39
C THR A 46 -3.40 -7.59 -9.58
N LYS A 47 -2.29 -7.16 -10.21
CA LYS A 47 -1.00 -7.08 -9.53
C LYS A 47 -0.90 -5.91 -8.55
N GLN A 48 -1.49 -4.77 -8.89
CA GLN A 48 -1.56 -3.61 -8.01
C GLN A 48 -2.44 -3.91 -6.77
N GLU A 49 -3.59 -4.55 -6.95
CA GLU A 49 -4.47 -4.94 -5.85
C GLU A 49 -3.80 -5.93 -4.90
N GLN A 50 -3.14 -6.97 -5.44
CA GLN A 50 -2.37 -7.93 -4.64
C GLN A 50 -1.29 -7.24 -3.80
N ALA A 51 -0.56 -6.30 -4.40
CA ALA A 51 0.49 -5.56 -3.71
C ALA A 51 -0.09 -4.60 -2.65
N ALA A 52 -1.18 -3.90 -2.95
CA ALA A 52 -1.87 -3.02 -1.99
C ALA A 52 -2.35 -3.78 -0.76
N ILE A 53 -2.94 -4.98 -0.95
CA ILE A 53 -3.35 -5.86 0.15
C ILE A 53 -2.14 -6.29 0.98
N ALA A 54 -1.01 -6.62 0.35
CA ALA A 54 0.21 -7.00 1.06
C ALA A 54 0.75 -5.83 1.90
N VAL A 55 0.82 -4.62 1.34
CA VAL A 55 1.22 -3.40 2.06
C VAL A 55 0.30 -3.13 3.24
N LEU A 56 -1.02 -3.25 3.06
CA LEU A 56 -1.99 -3.07 4.14
C LEU A 56 -1.77 -4.07 5.29
N LYS A 57 -1.50 -5.34 4.96
CA LYS A 57 -1.17 -6.36 5.97
C LYS A 57 0.12 -6.03 6.72
N LEU A 58 1.15 -5.54 6.03
CA LEU A 58 2.39 -5.09 6.67
C LEU A 58 2.13 -3.92 7.62
N MET A 59 1.34 -2.94 7.20
CA MET A 59 0.93 -1.79 8.03
C MET A 59 0.12 -2.19 9.26
N GLN A 60 -0.66 -3.27 9.19
CA GLN A 60 -1.46 -3.79 10.31
C GLN A 60 -0.70 -4.80 11.19
N GLY A 61 0.47 -5.26 10.75
CA GLY A 61 1.21 -6.37 11.34
C GLY A 61 2.68 -6.05 11.58
N GLU A 62 3.59 -6.83 10.99
CA GLU A 62 5.04 -6.87 11.26
C GLU A 62 5.75 -5.50 11.14
N ALA A 63 5.31 -4.63 10.24
CA ALA A 63 5.89 -3.29 10.12
C ALA A 63 5.36 -2.31 11.18
N SER A 64 4.20 -2.55 11.81
CA SER A 64 3.59 -1.61 12.78
C SER A 64 4.28 -1.56 14.15
N ALA A 65 5.02 -2.62 14.50
CA ALA A 65 5.60 -2.80 15.83
C ALA A 65 7.14 -2.70 15.87
N GLY A 66 7.79 -2.45 14.73
CA GLY A 66 9.25 -2.55 14.57
C GLY A 66 9.91 -1.36 13.88
N SER A 67 11.24 -1.41 13.79
CA SER A 67 12.11 -0.42 13.12
C SER A 67 11.83 -0.24 11.62
N MET A 68 11.07 -1.16 11.01
CA MET A 68 10.75 -1.15 9.58
C MET A 68 9.48 -0.36 9.21
N HIS A 69 8.72 0.16 10.19
CA HIS A 69 7.55 0.99 9.91
C HIS A 69 7.90 2.21 9.03
N ALA A 70 8.97 2.90 9.40
CA ALA A 70 9.44 4.09 8.69
C ALA A 70 9.88 3.76 7.26
N ALA A 71 10.53 2.61 7.06
CA ALA A 71 10.91 2.14 5.72
C ALA A 71 9.69 1.90 4.83
N LEU A 72 8.64 1.28 5.37
CA LEU A 72 7.39 1.07 4.63
C LEU A 72 6.74 2.40 4.22
N ALA A 73 6.65 3.36 5.15
CA ALA A 73 6.10 4.69 4.87
C ALA A 73 6.90 5.44 3.79
N VAL A 74 8.24 5.39 3.87
CA VAL A 74 9.13 5.98 2.85
C VAL A 74 8.90 5.34 1.48
N CYS A 75 8.79 4.01 1.42
CA CYS A 75 8.57 3.30 0.16
C CYS A 75 7.21 3.61 -0.47
N VAL A 76 6.13 3.70 0.33
CA VAL A 76 4.80 4.12 -0.17
C VAL A 76 4.87 5.53 -0.74
N HIS A 77 5.46 6.48 0.00
CA HIS A 77 5.55 7.86 -0.44
C HIS A 77 6.45 8.04 -1.68
N LYS A 78 7.56 7.30 -1.76
CA LYS A 78 8.49 7.35 -2.91
C LYS A 78 7.81 6.95 -4.23
N TRP A 79 6.84 6.03 -4.16
CA TRP A 79 6.13 5.50 -5.32
C TRP A 79 4.70 6.05 -5.44
N GLU A 80 4.43 7.14 -4.73
CA GLU A 80 3.23 7.94 -4.87
C GLU A 80 3.41 8.94 -6.03
N ALA A 81 2.57 8.81 -7.05
CA ALA A 81 2.41 9.78 -8.13
C ALA A 81 1.31 10.78 -7.78
N ASP A 82 1.65 12.07 -7.87
CA ASP A 82 0.73 13.21 -7.76
C ASP A 82 -0.19 13.20 -6.51
N GLY A 83 0.25 12.56 -5.42
CA GLY A 83 -0.45 12.53 -4.14
C GLY A 83 -1.77 11.72 -4.11
N ARG A 84 -2.02 10.91 -5.15
CA ARG A 84 -3.31 10.19 -5.31
C ARG A 84 -3.16 8.75 -5.81
N GLN A 85 -2.12 8.45 -6.57
CA GLN A 85 -1.92 7.12 -7.13
C GLN A 85 -0.61 6.55 -6.63
N VAL A 86 -0.65 5.39 -5.99
CA VAL A 86 0.57 4.69 -5.57
C VAL A 86 0.81 3.53 -6.52
N ASP A 87 2.04 3.39 -7.02
CA ASP A 87 2.47 2.13 -7.62
C ASP A 87 2.77 1.14 -6.49
N TRP A 88 1.73 0.42 -6.06
CA TRP A 88 1.79 -0.51 -4.94
C TRP A 88 2.79 -1.64 -5.18
N ARG A 89 2.96 -2.08 -6.43
CA ARG A 89 3.99 -3.07 -6.77
C ARG A 89 5.38 -2.55 -6.45
N MET A 90 5.67 -1.32 -6.84
CA MET A 90 6.98 -0.71 -6.61
C MET A 90 7.18 -0.31 -5.15
N ALA A 91 6.13 0.11 -4.45
CA ALA A 91 6.16 0.34 -3.01
C ALA A 91 6.49 -0.95 -2.24
N LEU A 92 5.83 -2.06 -2.56
CA LEU A 92 6.12 -3.37 -1.95
C LEU A 92 7.53 -3.84 -2.28
N HIS A 93 7.95 -3.74 -3.54
CA HIS A 93 9.31 -4.12 -3.94
C HIS A 93 10.38 -3.30 -3.22
N CYS A 94 10.16 -1.99 -3.07
CA CYS A 94 11.03 -1.12 -2.29
C CYS A 94 11.16 -1.61 -0.85
N TYR A 95 10.04 -1.92 -0.19
CA TYR A 95 10.05 -2.41 1.18
C TYR A 95 10.82 -3.74 1.32
N ASP A 96 10.62 -4.68 0.40
CA ASP A 96 11.36 -5.94 0.39
C ASP A 96 12.88 -5.70 0.32
N LYS A 97 13.32 -4.71 -0.48
CA LYS A 97 14.74 -4.35 -0.58
C LYS A 97 15.29 -3.67 0.67
N GLU A 98 14.52 -2.81 1.33
CA GLU A 98 14.90 -2.25 2.62
C GLU A 98 15.02 -3.34 3.69
N LEU A 99 14.11 -4.32 3.68
CA LEU A 99 14.13 -5.44 4.61
C LEU A 99 15.36 -6.35 4.39
N GLU A 100 15.68 -6.68 3.14
CA GLU A 100 16.90 -7.42 2.78
C GLU A 100 18.15 -6.69 3.27
N ALA A 101 18.26 -5.38 3.01
CA ALA A 101 19.40 -4.57 3.41
C ALA A 101 19.54 -4.47 4.93
N TYR A 102 18.41 -4.30 5.64
CA TYR A 102 18.37 -4.27 7.10
C TYR A 102 18.88 -5.58 7.71
N GLY A 103 18.40 -6.73 7.20
CA GLY A 103 18.86 -8.04 7.64
C GLY A 103 20.36 -8.24 7.45
N TRP A 104 20.91 -7.78 6.31
CA TRP A 104 22.35 -7.83 6.05
C TRP A 104 23.16 -6.98 7.02
N LEU A 105 22.71 -5.76 7.34
CA LEU A 105 23.38 -4.88 8.30
C LEU A 105 23.40 -5.48 9.70
N GLN A 106 22.30 -6.08 10.15
CA GLN A 106 22.22 -6.75 11.45
C GLN A 106 23.18 -7.93 11.56
N GLN A 107 23.25 -8.76 10.52
CA GLN A 107 24.17 -9.88 10.47
C GLN A 107 25.63 -9.40 10.56
N ARG A 108 25.99 -8.39 9.78
CA ARG A 108 27.35 -7.82 9.78
C ARG A 108 27.74 -7.23 11.13
N GLN A 109 26.81 -6.53 11.79
CA GLN A 109 27.04 -6.01 13.13
C GLN A 109 27.26 -7.12 14.16
N SER A 110 26.49 -8.21 14.08
CA SER A 110 26.63 -9.37 14.96
C SER A 110 28.00 -10.04 14.81
N ASP A 111 28.48 -10.18 13.58
CA ASP A 111 29.78 -10.82 13.31
C ASP A 111 30.94 -9.95 13.83
N MET A 112 30.87 -8.62 13.67
CA MET A 112 31.87 -7.70 14.23
C MET A 112 31.94 -7.67 15.77
N MET A 113 30.89 -8.10 16.48
CA MET A 113 30.88 -8.17 17.95
C MET A 113 31.42 -9.49 18.50
N LYS A 114 31.74 -10.45 17.64
CA LYS A 114 32.29 -11.77 18.01
C LYS A 114 33.81 -11.84 17.87
N ASP A 115 34.41 -10.89 17.14
CA ASP A 115 35.86 -10.73 16.95
C ASP A 115 36.46 -9.80 18.03
#